data_AF-A0A644YI15-F1
#
_entry.id   AF-A0A644YI15-F1
#
_cell.length_a   1.000
_cell.length_b   1.000
_cell.length_c   1.000
_cell.angle_alpha   90.00
_cell.angle_beta   90.00
_cell.angle_gamma   90.00
#
_symmetry.space_group_name_H-M   'P 1'
#
loop_
_entity.id
_entity.type
_entity.pdbx_description
1 polymer ?
#
loop_
_entity_poly.entity_id
_entity_poly.type
_entity_poly.pdbx_seq_one_letter_code
_entity_poly.pdbx_strand_id
1 'polypeptide(L)'
;MQNKIEDKELIEDFLQSFQNYYREKDLKKQEDYKNDFLVALGRIEMIKDEDVREFFGYISMGNAFDLWDTPGQKYSLDFSISEFNYSCNQWGEILQEKFNVYHDNSKQIEHWKEYIKFMADERIPETVVGYGDRKHIYPLKIDRLELVDSKTSIEIQLADLFASSLSYYLRKTYNGINEPFLKELTETRFFNLKCFMQIGAGLNLNSEKFAKEMQNGDVDGVDFIVEQEQKYLKSNM
;
A
#
# COMPACT_ATOMS: atom_id res chain seq x y z
N MET A 1 -25.57 -1.85 13.35
CA MET A 1 -25.49 -1.57 14.79
C MET A 1 -24.58 -0.35 14.95
N GLN A 2 -24.88 0.59 15.83
CA GLN A 2 -24.19 1.88 15.91
C GLN A 2 -22.80 1.68 16.53
N ASN A 3 -21.76 1.59 15.69
CA ASN A 3 -20.37 1.63 16.13
C ASN A 3 -20.07 3.02 16.67
N LYS A 4 -19.87 3.17 17.97
CA LYS A 4 -19.21 4.36 18.49
C LYS A 4 -18.26 3.97 19.61
N ILE A 5 -17.01 4.41 19.45
CA ILE A 5 -16.15 4.65 20.58
C ILE A 5 -16.79 5.82 21.34
N GLU A 6 -17.53 5.52 22.40
CA GLU A 6 -18.38 6.51 23.07
C GLU A 6 -17.58 7.46 23.99
N ASP A 7 -16.35 7.08 24.36
CA ASP A 7 -15.48 7.91 25.18
C ASP A 7 -14.60 8.81 24.31
N LYS A 8 -15.17 9.96 23.94
CA LYS A 8 -14.52 10.97 23.11
C LYS A 8 -13.25 11.53 23.78
N GLU A 9 -13.27 11.70 25.10
CA GLU A 9 -12.14 12.25 25.87
C GLU A 9 -10.97 11.28 25.84
N LEU A 10 -11.25 10.00 26.06
CA LEU A 10 -10.25 8.94 26.00
C LEU A 10 -9.62 8.77 24.61
N ILE A 11 -10.39 8.96 23.54
CA ILE A 11 -9.86 8.96 22.16
C ILE A 11 -9.07 10.23 21.84
N GLU A 12 -9.51 11.39 22.31
CA GLU A 12 -8.76 12.63 22.17
C GLU A 12 -7.42 12.55 22.91
N ASP A 13 -7.40 11.98 24.12
CA ASP A 13 -6.19 11.72 24.90
C ASP A 13 -5.23 10.76 24.18
N PHE A 14 -5.75 9.67 23.62
CA PHE A 14 -4.95 8.75 22.80
C PHE A 14 -4.39 9.42 21.56
N LEU A 15 -5.20 10.16 20.81
CA LEU A 15 -4.75 10.85 19.60
C LEU A 15 -3.70 11.91 19.92
N GLN A 16 -3.87 12.65 21.03
CA GLN A 16 -2.94 13.69 21.44
C GLN A 16 -1.62 13.12 21.95
N SER A 17 -1.67 12.09 22.79
CA SER A 17 -0.47 11.40 23.28
C SER A 17 0.29 10.71 22.15
N PHE A 18 -0.43 10.06 21.22
CA PHE A 18 0.14 9.54 19.98
C PHE A 18 0.85 10.67 19.20
N GLN A 19 0.16 11.76 18.90
CA GLN A 19 0.76 12.85 18.12
C GLN A 19 1.99 13.48 18.81
N ASN A 20 1.94 13.68 20.12
CA ASN A 20 3.06 14.24 20.88
C ASN A 20 4.27 13.32 20.83
N TYR A 21 4.06 12.02 21.06
CA TYR A 21 5.12 11.02 21.01
C TYR A 21 5.74 10.92 19.61
N TYR A 22 4.93 10.78 18.56
CA TYR A 22 5.41 10.55 17.19
C TYR A 22 5.97 11.80 16.48
N ARG A 23 5.64 13.02 16.95
CA ARG A 23 6.14 14.26 16.33
C ARG A 23 7.33 14.88 17.06
N GLU A 24 7.58 14.48 18.31
CA GLU A 24 8.72 14.98 19.09
C GLU A 24 10.03 14.46 18.51
N LYS A 25 11.02 15.36 18.41
CA LYS A 25 12.35 15.06 17.85
C LYS A 25 13.44 15.02 18.92
N ASP A 26 13.17 15.56 20.09
CA ASP A 26 14.05 15.47 21.25
C ASP A 26 13.87 14.11 21.94
N LEU A 27 14.92 13.28 21.91
CA LEU A 27 14.89 11.92 22.44
C LEU A 27 14.48 11.83 23.93
N LYS A 28 14.81 12.83 24.73
CA LYS A 28 14.50 12.82 26.16
C LYS A 28 13.03 13.11 26.40
N LYS A 29 12.47 14.09 25.70
CA LYS A 29 11.03 14.40 25.73
C LYS A 29 10.19 13.32 25.07
N GLN A 30 10.73 12.70 24.03
CA GLN A 30 10.08 11.60 23.33
C GLN A 30 9.85 10.41 24.27
N GLU A 31 10.81 10.07 25.14
CA GLU A 31 10.64 9.01 26.14
C GLU A 31 9.56 9.35 27.17
N ASP A 32 9.43 10.63 27.57
CA ASP A 32 8.35 11.07 28.45
C ASP A 32 6.97 10.90 27.75
N TYR A 33 6.83 11.36 26.50
CA TYR A 33 5.59 11.20 25.73
C TYR A 33 5.26 9.74 25.38
N LYS A 34 6.27 8.86 25.31
CA LYS A 34 6.06 7.43 25.11
C LYS A 34 5.26 6.83 26.25
N ASN A 35 5.60 7.18 27.49
CA ASN A 35 4.89 6.69 28.66
C ASN A 35 3.44 7.19 28.66
N ASP A 36 3.21 8.45 28.32
CA ASP A 36 1.86 9.02 28.19
C ASP A 36 1.04 8.27 27.14
N PHE A 37 1.64 7.95 25.99
CA PHE A 37 1.01 7.17 24.93
C PHE A 37 0.66 5.75 25.37
N LEU A 38 1.59 5.03 26.01
CA LEU A 38 1.35 3.66 26.50
C LEU A 38 0.24 3.62 27.56
N VAL A 39 0.17 4.63 28.43
CA VAL A 39 -0.92 4.77 29.41
C VAL A 39 -2.26 5.01 28.71
N ALA A 40 -2.30 5.88 27.69
CA ALA A 40 -3.52 6.12 26.92
C ALA A 40 -3.98 4.87 26.15
N LEU A 41 -3.04 4.13 25.54
CA LEU A 41 -3.31 2.87 24.84
C LEU A 41 -3.87 1.81 25.80
N GLY A 42 -3.25 1.62 26.97
CA GLY A 42 -3.75 0.68 27.98
C GLY A 42 -5.16 1.02 28.47
N ARG A 43 -5.52 2.31 28.55
CA ARG A 43 -6.89 2.73 28.88
C ARG A 43 -7.89 2.37 27.77
N ILE A 44 -7.49 2.46 26.50
CA ILE A 44 -8.32 2.03 25.37
C ILE A 44 -8.53 0.51 25.38
N GLU A 45 -7.51 -0.28 25.69
CA GLU A 45 -7.64 -1.75 25.78
C GLU A 45 -8.61 -2.20 26.87
N MET A 46 -8.85 -1.35 27.88
CA MET A 46 -9.82 -1.62 28.95
C MET A 46 -11.27 -1.31 28.56
N ILE A 47 -11.52 -0.75 27.37
CA ILE A 47 -12.87 -0.58 26.84
C ILE A 47 -13.53 -1.95 26.71
N LYS A 48 -14.79 -2.06 27.18
CA LYS A 48 -15.54 -3.32 27.18
C LYS A 48 -16.01 -3.78 25.80
N ASP A 49 -16.06 -2.85 24.86
CA ASP A 49 -16.39 -3.13 23.47
C ASP A 49 -15.33 -4.05 22.86
N GLU A 50 -15.76 -5.22 22.42
CA GLU A 50 -14.90 -6.30 21.95
C GLU A 50 -14.21 -5.93 20.62
N ASP A 51 -14.92 -5.25 19.71
CA ASP A 51 -14.37 -4.80 18.43
C ASP A 51 -13.29 -3.74 18.63
N VAL A 52 -13.54 -2.80 19.56
CA VAL A 52 -12.55 -1.77 19.94
C VAL A 52 -11.33 -2.43 20.58
N ARG A 53 -11.54 -3.32 21.55
CA ARG A 53 -10.45 -4.03 22.22
C ARG A 53 -9.63 -4.87 21.25
N GLU A 54 -10.27 -5.55 20.30
CA GLU A 54 -9.59 -6.37 19.30
C GLU A 54 -8.76 -5.51 18.35
N PHE A 55 -9.35 -4.43 17.80
CA PHE A 55 -8.66 -3.50 16.90
C PHE A 55 -7.43 -2.86 17.56
N PHE A 56 -7.58 -2.32 18.78
CA PHE A 56 -6.46 -1.72 19.49
C PHE A 56 -5.49 -2.76 20.04
N GLY A 57 -5.97 -3.96 20.36
CA GLY A 57 -5.11 -5.10 20.68
C GLY A 57 -4.14 -5.41 19.54
N TYR A 58 -4.56 -5.35 18.27
CA TYR A 58 -3.65 -5.50 17.14
C TYR A 58 -2.62 -4.36 17.05
N ILE A 59 -2.99 -3.13 17.39
CA ILE A 59 -2.08 -1.98 17.44
C ILE A 59 -1.04 -2.16 18.55
N SER A 60 -1.43 -2.73 19.69
CA SER A 60 -0.55 -3.00 20.83
C SER A 60 0.33 -4.24 20.65
N MET A 61 -0.19 -5.27 19.96
CA MET A 61 0.53 -6.51 19.65
C MET A 61 1.51 -6.31 18.49
N GLY A 62 1.18 -5.46 17.53
CA GLY A 62 2.14 -4.94 16.60
C GLY A 62 3.14 -4.11 17.40
N ASN A 63 4.40 -4.51 17.40
CA ASN A 63 5.47 -3.61 17.82
C ASN A 63 5.61 -2.54 16.72
N ALA A 64 4.58 -1.70 16.54
CA ALA A 64 4.57 -0.60 15.58
C ALA A 64 5.77 0.32 15.81
N PHE A 65 6.29 0.33 17.05
CA PHE A 65 7.59 0.86 17.43
C PHE A 65 8.75 0.33 16.57
N ASP A 66 8.91 -1.00 16.42
CA ASP A 66 10.00 -1.59 15.61
C ASP A 66 9.80 -1.30 14.12
N LEU A 67 8.55 -1.23 13.66
CA LEU A 67 8.20 -0.95 12.26
C LEU A 67 8.34 0.52 11.86
N TRP A 68 8.39 1.47 12.81
CA TRP A 68 8.38 2.91 12.52
C TRP A 68 9.64 3.64 12.99
N ASP A 69 10.25 3.18 14.08
CA ASP A 69 11.41 3.84 14.72
C ASP A 69 12.75 3.22 14.28
N THR A 70 12.74 2.08 13.58
CA THR A 70 13.96 1.53 12.97
C THR A 70 14.38 2.44 11.79
N PRO A 71 15.58 3.04 11.81
CA PRO A 71 16.07 3.84 10.69
C PRO A 71 16.01 3.04 9.39
N GLY A 72 15.27 3.56 8.42
CA GLY A 72 15.01 2.87 7.15
C GLY A 72 13.57 2.41 6.98
N GLN A 73 12.77 2.21 8.03
CA GLN A 73 11.41 1.68 7.92
C GLN A 73 10.32 2.74 7.64
N LYS A 74 10.70 3.97 7.27
CA LYS A 74 9.77 5.10 7.06
C LYS A 74 8.61 4.78 6.09
N TYR A 75 8.86 3.90 5.11
CA TYR A 75 7.88 3.53 4.09
C TYR A 75 7.35 2.10 4.26
N SER A 76 7.52 1.51 5.46
CA SER A 76 7.08 0.13 5.77
C SER A 76 5.57 -0.07 5.66
N LEU A 77 4.78 0.94 6.02
CA LEU A 77 3.32 0.95 5.85
C LEU A 77 2.86 1.69 4.58
N ASP A 78 3.79 2.04 3.68
CA ASP A 78 3.44 2.74 2.44
C ASP A 78 2.89 1.75 1.39
N PHE A 79 1.68 2.03 0.89
CA PHE A 79 1.00 1.16 -0.06
C PHE A 79 1.55 1.23 -1.50
N SER A 80 2.46 2.17 -1.80
CA SER A 80 2.98 2.38 -3.17
C SER A 80 3.64 1.11 -3.72
N ILE A 81 4.32 0.32 -2.88
CA ILE A 81 4.93 -0.93 -3.33
C ILE A 81 3.89 -1.98 -3.72
N SER A 82 2.77 -2.05 -3.01
CA SER A 82 1.69 -2.99 -3.33
C SER A 82 1.04 -2.62 -4.66
N GLU A 83 0.77 -1.33 -4.89
CA GLU A 83 0.22 -0.81 -6.13
C GLU A 83 1.17 -1.01 -7.32
N PHE A 84 2.47 -0.74 -7.10
CA PHE A 84 3.53 -0.94 -8.07
C PHE A 84 3.61 -2.41 -8.51
N ASN A 85 3.62 -3.33 -7.56
CA ASN A 85 3.68 -4.77 -7.83
C ASN A 85 2.48 -5.26 -8.61
N TYR A 86 1.28 -4.86 -8.20
CA TYR A 86 0.05 -5.23 -8.90
C TYR A 86 0.09 -4.72 -10.35
N SER A 87 0.47 -3.45 -10.54
CA SER A 87 0.55 -2.84 -11.88
C SER A 87 1.56 -3.57 -12.76
N CYS A 88 2.73 -3.91 -12.22
CA CYS A 88 3.76 -4.64 -12.96
C CYS A 88 3.31 -6.08 -13.28
N ASN A 89 2.63 -6.76 -12.35
CA ASN A 89 2.04 -8.06 -12.60
C ASN A 89 1.04 -8.01 -13.76
N GLN A 90 0.12 -7.05 -13.74
CA GLN A 90 -0.87 -6.88 -14.81
C GLN A 90 -0.22 -6.60 -16.17
N TRP A 91 0.78 -5.72 -16.22
CA TRP A 91 1.53 -5.48 -17.47
C TRP A 91 2.30 -6.71 -17.94
N GLY A 92 2.88 -7.50 -17.03
CA GLY A 92 3.54 -8.76 -17.37
C GLY A 92 2.57 -9.81 -17.95
N GLU A 93 1.33 -9.85 -17.46
CA GLU A 93 0.26 -10.68 -18.02
C GLU A 93 -0.23 -10.16 -19.38
N ILE A 94 -0.28 -8.85 -19.59
CA ILE A 94 -0.72 -8.27 -20.87
C ILE A 94 0.35 -8.43 -21.96
N LEU A 95 1.60 -8.06 -21.65
CA LEU A 95 2.69 -8.05 -22.62
C LEU A 95 3.27 -9.45 -22.84
N GLN A 96 3.13 -10.34 -21.86
CA GLN A 96 3.68 -11.69 -21.85
C GLN A 96 5.21 -11.76 -21.96
N GLU A 97 5.90 -10.62 -21.91
CA GLU A 97 7.37 -10.48 -21.97
C GLU A 97 7.88 -9.55 -20.87
N LYS A 98 9.20 -9.50 -20.69
CA LYS A 98 9.86 -8.55 -19.79
C LYS A 98 9.79 -7.13 -20.35
N PHE A 99 9.61 -6.14 -19.48
CA PHE A 99 9.52 -4.75 -19.87
C PHE A 99 10.30 -3.81 -18.95
N ASN A 100 10.70 -2.67 -19.51
CA ASN A 100 11.30 -1.58 -18.76
C ASN A 100 10.22 -0.77 -18.04
N VAL A 101 10.44 -0.48 -16.76
CA VAL A 101 9.58 0.35 -15.93
C VAL A 101 10.22 1.70 -15.75
N TYR A 102 9.58 2.73 -16.28
CA TYR A 102 9.89 4.13 -16.01
C TYR A 102 8.92 4.64 -14.96
N HIS A 103 9.44 5.11 -13.83
CA HIS A 103 8.62 5.62 -12.73
C HIS A 103 9.08 7.03 -12.35
N ASP A 104 8.15 7.88 -11.92
CA ASP A 104 8.52 9.19 -11.39
C ASP A 104 9.48 9.03 -10.19
N ASN A 105 10.29 10.04 -9.91
CA ASN A 105 11.31 10.02 -8.87
C ASN A 105 10.71 10.00 -7.45
N SER A 106 10.17 8.84 -7.09
CA SER A 106 9.46 8.55 -5.85
C SER A 106 10.42 8.01 -4.80
N LYS A 107 10.46 8.67 -3.64
CA LYS A 107 11.29 8.23 -2.51
C LYS A 107 10.85 6.87 -1.95
N GLN A 108 9.57 6.57 -2.07
CA GLN A 108 8.96 5.30 -1.66
C GLN A 108 9.47 4.16 -2.55
N ILE A 109 9.40 4.34 -3.87
CA ILE A 109 9.87 3.32 -4.81
C ILE A 109 11.40 3.17 -4.74
N GLU A 110 12.13 4.27 -4.60
CA GLU A 110 13.58 4.23 -4.38
C GLU A 110 13.95 3.45 -3.11
N HIS A 111 13.19 3.61 -2.03
CA HIS A 111 13.38 2.85 -0.80
C HIS A 111 13.19 1.34 -1.02
N TRP A 112 12.19 0.94 -1.81
CA TRP A 112 11.85 -0.46 -2.09
C TRP A 112 12.60 -1.08 -3.28
N LYS A 113 13.56 -0.37 -3.90
CA LYS A 113 14.21 -0.83 -5.15
C LYS A 113 14.86 -2.21 -5.07
N GLU A 114 15.49 -2.55 -3.94
CA GLU A 114 16.14 -3.85 -3.78
C GLU A 114 15.10 -4.97 -3.62
N TYR A 115 13.99 -4.67 -2.94
CA TYR A 115 12.85 -5.57 -2.85
C TYR A 115 12.18 -5.79 -4.23
N ILE A 116 12.05 -4.73 -5.04
CA ILE A 116 11.56 -4.82 -6.42
C ILE A 116 12.48 -5.71 -7.28
N LYS A 117 13.80 -5.52 -7.17
CA LYS A 117 14.78 -6.39 -7.85
C LYS A 117 14.63 -7.85 -7.43
N PHE A 118 14.50 -8.10 -6.13
CA PHE A 118 14.25 -9.44 -5.60
C PHE A 118 13.00 -10.06 -6.24
N MET A 119 11.87 -9.35 -6.25
CA MET A 119 10.63 -9.86 -6.83
C MET A 119 10.68 -10.11 -8.34
N ALA A 120 11.62 -9.50 -9.06
CA ALA A 120 11.86 -9.70 -10.48
C ALA A 120 12.98 -10.71 -10.77
N ASP A 121 13.60 -11.30 -9.74
CA ASP A 121 14.75 -12.17 -9.91
C ASP A 121 14.35 -13.56 -10.44
N GLU A 122 14.97 -13.96 -11.55
CA GLU A 122 14.66 -15.23 -12.25
C GLU A 122 15.04 -16.49 -11.48
N ARG A 123 15.79 -16.37 -10.37
CA ARG A 123 16.05 -17.50 -9.46
C ARG A 123 14.79 -17.88 -8.67
N ILE A 124 13.81 -16.98 -8.57
CA ILE A 124 12.50 -17.32 -8.02
C ILE A 124 11.76 -18.19 -9.05
N PRO A 125 11.25 -19.37 -8.67
CA PRO A 125 10.50 -20.21 -9.60
C PRO A 125 9.17 -19.55 -9.98
N GLU A 126 8.75 -19.73 -11.23
CA GLU A 126 7.46 -19.21 -11.68
C GLU A 126 6.32 -19.77 -10.80
N THR A 127 5.67 -18.88 -10.06
CA THR A 127 4.68 -19.26 -9.04
C THR A 127 3.52 -18.28 -9.02
N VAL A 128 2.30 -18.81 -9.03
CA VAL A 128 1.08 -18.02 -8.78
C VAL A 128 0.86 -17.92 -7.27
N VAL A 129 0.80 -16.70 -6.76
CA VAL A 129 0.81 -16.39 -5.33
C VAL A 129 -0.38 -15.48 -4.98
N GLY A 130 -1.09 -15.78 -3.90
CA GLY A 130 -2.26 -15.02 -3.44
C GLY A 130 -3.60 -15.74 -3.61
N TYR A 131 -4.69 -15.07 -3.23
CA TYR A 131 -6.01 -15.69 -3.02
C TYR A 131 -7.10 -15.09 -3.91
N GLY A 132 -7.94 -15.95 -4.48
CA GLY A 132 -9.07 -15.54 -5.32
C GLY A 132 -8.58 -14.77 -6.56
N ASP A 133 -9.17 -13.61 -6.81
CA ASP A 133 -8.81 -12.74 -7.94
C ASP A 133 -7.55 -11.88 -7.65
N ARG A 134 -7.00 -11.94 -6.43
CA ARG A 134 -5.80 -11.18 -6.01
C ARG A 134 -4.56 -12.07 -6.08
N LYS A 135 -4.25 -12.54 -7.29
CA LYS A 135 -3.09 -13.40 -7.56
C LYS A 135 -2.04 -12.64 -8.35
N HIS A 136 -0.78 -12.85 -8.00
CA HIS A 136 0.38 -12.38 -8.76
C HIS A 136 1.17 -13.58 -9.27
N ILE A 137 1.86 -13.39 -10.39
CA ILE A 137 2.81 -14.34 -10.95
C ILE A 137 4.20 -13.79 -10.66
N TYR A 138 4.97 -14.52 -9.85
CA TYR A 138 6.39 -14.23 -9.62
C TYR A 138 7.25 -15.17 -10.47
N PRO A 139 8.46 -14.76 -10.88
CA PRO A 139 9.01 -13.42 -10.73
C PRO A 139 8.25 -12.40 -11.59
N LEU A 140 8.18 -11.15 -11.12
CA LEU A 140 7.60 -10.06 -11.90
C LEU A 140 8.40 -9.86 -13.19
N LYS A 141 7.72 -9.62 -14.31
CA LYS A 141 8.33 -9.45 -15.65
C LYS A 141 9.00 -8.08 -15.84
N ILE A 142 9.72 -7.60 -14.83
CA ILE A 142 10.46 -6.33 -14.86
C ILE A 142 11.87 -6.61 -15.38
N ASP A 143 12.28 -5.93 -16.45
CA ASP A 143 13.66 -5.97 -16.96
C ASP A 143 14.55 -4.96 -16.23
N ARG A 144 14.10 -3.70 -16.19
CA ARG A 144 14.78 -2.59 -15.53
C ARG A 144 13.77 -1.67 -14.87
N LEU A 145 14.09 -1.17 -13.68
CA LEU A 145 13.42 -0.03 -13.06
C LEU A 145 14.29 1.21 -13.19
N GLU A 146 13.72 2.30 -13.71
CA GLU A 146 14.39 3.59 -13.85
C GLU A 146 13.52 4.70 -13.25
N LEU A 147 14.06 5.39 -12.25
CA LEU A 147 13.42 6.55 -11.65
C LEU A 147 13.85 7.81 -12.41
N VAL A 148 12.88 8.50 -13.01
CA VAL A 148 13.13 9.62 -13.93
C VAL A 148 12.31 10.85 -13.56
N ASP A 149 12.75 12.03 -14.01
CA ASP A 149 12.08 13.31 -13.76
C ASP A 149 11.15 13.65 -14.94
N SER A 150 9.93 14.11 -14.64
CA SER A 150 8.94 14.51 -15.64
C SER A 150 9.41 15.66 -16.54
N LYS A 151 10.40 16.46 -16.15
CA LYS A 151 11.00 17.49 -17.02
C LYS A 151 11.77 16.90 -18.19
N THR A 152 12.22 15.65 -18.08
CA THR A 152 13.13 15.03 -19.05
C THR A 152 12.64 13.70 -19.63
N SER A 153 11.59 13.10 -19.07
CA SER A 153 10.99 11.86 -19.58
C SER A 153 9.60 12.13 -20.19
N ILE A 154 9.43 11.73 -21.45
CA ILE A 154 8.14 11.84 -22.13
C ILE A 154 7.13 10.82 -21.59
N GLU A 155 7.60 9.66 -21.14
CA GLU A 155 6.81 8.60 -20.54
C GLU A 155 6.12 9.10 -19.27
N ILE A 156 6.87 9.79 -18.39
CA ILE A 156 6.30 10.38 -17.17
C ILE A 156 5.38 11.55 -17.50
N GLN A 157 5.73 12.41 -18.48
CA GLN A 157 4.82 13.49 -18.91
C GLN A 157 3.47 12.95 -19.40
N LEU A 158 3.47 11.84 -20.14
CA LEU A 158 2.24 11.19 -20.59
C LEU A 158 1.46 10.60 -19.40
N ALA A 159 2.14 9.93 -18.48
CA ALA A 159 1.51 9.39 -17.26
C ALA A 159 0.85 10.51 -16.43
N ASP A 160 1.57 11.62 -16.20
CA ASP A 160 1.07 12.80 -15.49
C ASP A 160 -0.13 13.44 -16.20
N LEU A 161 -0.08 13.54 -17.53
CA LEU A 161 -1.20 14.07 -18.32
C LEU A 161 -2.45 13.21 -18.14
N PHE A 162 -2.31 11.89 -18.20
CA PHE A 162 -3.43 10.96 -18.04
C PHE A 162 -3.99 10.99 -16.62
N ALA A 163 -3.12 10.90 -15.61
CA ALA A 163 -3.51 10.91 -14.20
C ALA A 163 -4.18 12.25 -13.80
N SER A 164 -3.61 13.38 -14.23
CA SER A 164 -4.15 14.71 -13.92
C SER A 164 -5.51 14.96 -14.60
N SER A 165 -5.68 14.51 -15.85
CA SER A 165 -6.94 14.61 -16.59
C SER A 165 -8.04 13.83 -15.88
N LEU A 166 -7.76 12.57 -15.51
CA LEU A 166 -8.71 11.71 -14.79
C LEU A 166 -9.03 12.27 -13.40
N SER A 167 -8.01 12.69 -12.64
CA SER A 167 -8.17 13.30 -11.32
C SER A 167 -9.02 14.57 -11.38
N TYR A 168 -8.78 15.42 -12.37
CA TYR A 168 -9.59 16.62 -12.60
C TYR A 168 -11.06 16.27 -12.85
N TYR A 169 -11.32 15.32 -13.76
CA TYR A 169 -12.67 14.85 -14.06
C TYR A 169 -13.40 14.29 -12.83
N LEU A 170 -12.76 13.35 -12.12
CA LEU A 170 -13.33 12.70 -10.95
C LEU A 170 -13.65 13.70 -9.84
N ARG A 171 -12.71 14.60 -9.53
CA ARG A 171 -12.90 15.63 -8.49
C ARG A 171 -14.04 16.57 -8.81
N LYS A 172 -14.17 17.01 -10.06
CA LYS A 172 -15.25 17.91 -10.49
C LYS A 172 -16.61 17.21 -10.44
N THR A 173 -16.67 15.99 -10.96
CA THR A 173 -17.89 15.16 -10.97
C THR A 173 -18.36 14.84 -9.56
N TYR A 174 -17.46 14.45 -8.65
CA TYR A 174 -17.80 14.16 -7.25
C TYR A 174 -18.36 15.38 -6.51
N ASN A 175 -17.88 16.58 -6.85
CA ASN A 175 -18.38 17.83 -6.29
C ASN A 175 -19.64 18.37 -7.00
N GLY A 176 -20.24 17.60 -7.91
CA GLY A 176 -21.44 17.99 -8.65
C GLY A 176 -21.23 19.15 -9.63
N ILE A 177 -19.98 19.46 -9.98
CA ILE A 177 -19.65 20.53 -10.93
C ILE A 177 -19.82 19.99 -12.35
N ASN A 178 -20.61 20.68 -13.17
CA ASN A 178 -20.86 20.32 -14.54
C ASN A 178 -20.49 21.48 -15.47
N GLU A 179 -19.31 21.40 -16.09
CA GLU A 179 -18.77 22.40 -17.01
C GLU A 179 -18.66 21.79 -18.43
N PRO A 180 -18.87 22.55 -19.52
CA PRO A 180 -18.83 22.03 -20.90
C PRO A 180 -17.56 21.22 -21.22
N PHE A 181 -16.42 21.68 -20.70
CA PHE A 181 -15.14 20.99 -20.87
C PHE A 181 -15.13 19.56 -20.30
N LEU A 182 -15.84 19.28 -19.20
CA LEU A 182 -15.91 17.91 -18.65
C LEU A 182 -16.62 16.96 -19.59
N LYS A 183 -17.64 17.45 -20.29
CA LYS A 183 -18.36 16.66 -21.30
C LYS A 183 -17.44 16.36 -22.49
N GLU A 184 -16.77 17.38 -23.02
CA GLU A 184 -15.79 17.21 -24.10
C GLU A 184 -14.69 16.21 -23.72
N LEU A 185 -14.22 16.27 -22.47
CA LEU A 185 -13.22 15.36 -21.94
C LEU A 185 -13.69 13.89 -21.95
N THR A 186 -14.94 13.62 -21.55
CA THR A 186 -15.54 12.26 -21.62
C THR A 186 -15.75 11.75 -23.04
N GLU A 187 -15.86 12.64 -24.02
CA GLU A 187 -16.01 12.28 -25.44
C GLU A 187 -14.66 11.93 -26.08
N THR A 188 -13.53 12.22 -25.41
CA THR A 188 -12.21 11.85 -25.91
C THR A 188 -12.02 10.33 -25.94
N ARG A 189 -11.24 9.84 -26.90
CA ARG A 189 -10.84 8.42 -26.93
C ARG A 189 -10.10 8.00 -25.67
N PHE A 190 -9.33 8.92 -25.08
CA PHE A 190 -8.58 8.71 -23.86
C PHE A 190 -9.48 8.31 -22.69
N PHE A 191 -10.56 9.06 -22.43
CA PHE A 191 -11.52 8.72 -21.36
C PHE A 191 -12.32 7.46 -21.62
N ASN A 192 -12.41 7.05 -22.88
CA ASN A 192 -13.06 5.81 -23.30
C ASN A 192 -12.10 4.63 -23.38
N LEU A 193 -10.81 4.80 -23.01
CA LEU A 193 -9.89 3.68 -22.89
C LEU A 193 -10.35 2.77 -21.76
N LYS A 194 -10.37 1.47 -22.02
CA LYS A 194 -10.60 0.48 -20.96
C LYS A 194 -9.39 0.49 -20.03
N CYS A 195 -9.56 1.00 -18.82
CA CYS A 195 -8.60 0.79 -17.75
C CYS A 195 -8.82 -0.63 -17.21
N PHE A 196 -7.86 -1.52 -17.44
CA PHE A 196 -7.87 -2.87 -16.88
C PHE A 196 -7.37 -2.90 -15.42
N MET A 197 -6.82 -1.79 -14.93
CA MET A 197 -6.37 -1.66 -13.55
C MET A 197 -7.52 -1.14 -12.67
N GLN A 198 -8.29 -2.07 -12.10
CA GLN A 198 -9.20 -1.77 -10.99
C GLN A 198 -8.48 -2.02 -9.66
N ILE A 199 -7.59 -1.12 -9.25
CA ILE A 199 -7.18 -1.04 -7.85
C ILE A 199 -8.16 -0.09 -7.15
N GLY A 200 -9.42 -0.48 -7.10
CA GLY A 200 -10.36 0.13 -6.17
C GLY A 200 -10.28 -0.63 -4.86
N ALA A 201 -10.34 0.06 -3.72
CA ALA A 201 -10.74 -0.60 -2.48
C ALA A 201 -12.13 -1.19 -2.72
N GLY A 202 -12.18 -2.47 -3.10
CA GLY A 202 -13.44 -3.15 -3.30
C GLY A 202 -14.16 -3.16 -1.96
N LEU A 203 -15.27 -2.42 -1.85
CA LEU A 203 -16.17 -2.50 -0.68
C LEU A 203 -16.71 -3.92 -0.46
N ASN A 204 -16.50 -4.83 -1.41
CA ASN A 204 -16.75 -6.26 -1.32
C ASN A 204 -15.68 -7.00 -0.48
N LEU A 205 -15.34 -6.46 0.70
CA LEU A 205 -14.65 -7.21 1.74
C LEU A 205 -15.66 -8.15 2.40
N ASN A 206 -16.01 -9.24 1.72
CA ASN A 206 -16.78 -10.32 2.30
C ASN A 206 -15.81 -11.29 2.98
N SER A 207 -15.74 -11.24 4.31
CA SER A 207 -14.87 -12.09 5.13
C SER A 207 -15.13 -13.58 4.93
N GLU A 208 -16.37 -14.01 4.69
CA GLU A 208 -16.68 -15.41 4.39
C GLU A 208 -16.17 -15.84 3.01
N LYS A 209 -16.29 -14.98 2.00
CA LYS A 209 -15.71 -15.23 0.67
C LYS A 209 -14.20 -15.35 0.78
N PHE A 210 -13.56 -14.41 1.49
CA PHE A 210 -12.12 -14.43 1.71
C PHE A 210 -11.65 -15.69 2.44
N ALA A 211 -12.32 -16.06 3.54
CA ALA A 211 -12.00 -17.27 4.30
C ALA A 211 -12.13 -18.54 3.45
N LYS A 212 -13.12 -18.62 2.54
CA LYS A 212 -13.24 -19.73 1.59
C LYS A 212 -12.11 -19.73 0.56
N GLU A 213 -11.71 -18.57 0.05
CA GLU A 213 -10.59 -18.45 -0.88
C GLU A 213 -9.27 -18.94 -0.25
N MET A 214 -9.03 -18.63 1.03
CA MET A 214 -7.84 -19.10 1.75
C MET A 214 -7.79 -20.62 1.96
N GLN A 215 -8.94 -21.30 1.93
CA GLN A 215 -9.02 -22.75 2.11
C GLN A 215 -8.67 -23.55 0.85
N ASN A 216 -8.47 -22.89 -0.30
CA ASN A 216 -8.26 -23.55 -1.59
C ASN A 216 -6.84 -24.12 -1.80
N GLY A 217 -5.97 -24.05 -0.79
CA GLY A 217 -4.56 -24.49 -0.92
C GLY A 217 -3.74 -23.58 -1.83
N ASP A 218 -4.19 -22.34 -2.05
CA ASP A 218 -3.42 -21.30 -2.72
C ASP A 218 -2.15 -20.97 -1.92
N VAL A 219 -1.13 -20.44 -2.60
CA VAL A 219 0.14 -20.08 -1.97
C VAL A 219 -0.02 -18.75 -1.22
N ASP A 220 0.24 -18.77 0.09
CA ASP A 220 0.24 -17.56 0.91
C ASP A 220 1.36 -16.62 0.47
N GLY A 221 1.02 -15.34 0.26
CA GLY A 221 1.97 -14.35 -0.24
C GLY A 221 3.08 -14.01 0.74
N VAL A 222 2.76 -13.94 2.04
CA VAL A 222 3.74 -13.60 3.06
C VAL A 222 4.71 -14.77 3.23
N ASP A 223 4.19 -15.98 3.37
CA ASP A 223 5.02 -17.19 3.52
C ASP A 223 5.94 -17.38 2.31
N PHE A 224 5.40 -17.21 1.09
CA PHE A 224 6.19 -17.29 -0.14
C PHE A 224 7.32 -16.26 -0.18
N ILE A 225 7.03 -14.99 0.08
CA ILE A 225 8.04 -13.92 0.05
C ILE A 225 9.15 -14.22 1.06
N VAL A 226 8.80 -14.59 2.29
CA VAL A 226 9.77 -14.91 3.35
C VAL A 226 10.65 -16.10 2.95
N GLU A 227 10.06 -17.16 2.42
CA GLU A 227 10.81 -18.35 1.99
C GLU A 227 11.79 -18.02 0.86
N GLN A 228 11.34 -17.27 -0.15
CA GLN A 228 12.17 -16.92 -1.30
C GLN A 228 13.25 -15.90 -0.94
N GLU A 229 12.97 -14.93 -0.07
CA GLU A 229 13.96 -13.96 0.40
C GLU A 229 15.11 -14.66 1.14
N GLN A 230 14.82 -15.63 2.00
CA GLN A 230 15.85 -16.41 2.67
C GLN A 230 16.77 -17.17 1.70
N LYS A 231 16.20 -17.72 0.61
CA LYS A 231 16.98 -18.40 -0.44
C LYS A 231 17.82 -17.40 -1.25
N TYR A 232 17.23 -16.25 -1.57
CA TYR A 232 17.88 -15.16 -2.30
C TYR A 232 19.10 -14.63 -1.54
N LEU A 233 18.96 -14.34 -0.24
CA LEU A 233 20.05 -13.86 0.60
C LEU A 233 21.18 -14.88 0.72
N LYS A 234 20.86 -16.17 0.87
CA LYS A 234 21.86 -17.25 0.91
C LYS A 234 22.64 -17.42 -0.40
N SER A 235 22.04 -17.06 -1.53
CA SER A 235 22.66 -17.20 -2.85
C SER A 235 23.56 -16.02 -3.22
N ASN A 236 23.51 -14.92 -2.46
CA ASN A 236 24.29 -13.70 -2.69
C ASN A 236 25.39 -13.45 -1.62
N MET A 237 25.55 -14.37 -0.66
CA MET A 237 26.68 -14.42 0.29
C MET A 237 27.76 -15.36 -0.23
#